data_AF-A0A521KNE9-F1
#
_entry.id   AF-A0A521KNE9-F1
#
_cell.length_a   1.000
_cell.length_b   1.000
_cell.length_c   1.000
_cell.angle_alpha   90.00
_cell.angle_beta   90.00
_cell.angle_gamma   90.00
#
_symmetry.space_group_name_H-M   'P 1'
#
loop_
_entity.id
_entity.type
_entity.pdbx_description
1 polymer ?
#
loop_
_entity_poly.entity_id
_entity_poly.type
_entity_poly.pdbx_seq_one_letter_code
_entity_poly.pdbx_strand_id
1 'polypeptide(L)'
;MDSGYKMMAAFGSILGVGALLIASVALVKDGGGGGSPSAETKTVAATPAPTTKAIDVELGDLFIKPKSVEVASNTTLEVTVKNTGQIPHNLKLGTTGTKLLNPGDTEKVKFGPLTKDVQLLCDVPGHAAAGMTMDVKVAAGSEHSTAAPATTVAAGPGAKIDAAATPGPNWKRREPIMPSTPSATTHRIALEANETVVEVAPGVTQEMWTFNGQAPGPVLRGKVGDTFEFTLTNKGKLGHSIDFHASKVAWNVEMRTLKPGESLVYKFEAKHSGIFMYHCGTAPALHHIGNGMFGAIIIDPPGLPAVEKEFIFVQSEIYTGPLGQPGDLTKMTNEAWDAVVFNGYFNQYLHSPIRIEPNKRYRAWVLDAGPSENSSFHVVGTIFDTMYKEGAYSLRPSDAKGGAQALDLQPAQGGFVEFSMDAVGLYPIVTHKFANVGKGALGLFQAGDVPGTSGAAH
;
A
#
# COMPACT_ATOMS: atom_id res chain seq x y z
N MET A 1 -6.42 -61.68 -27.10
CA MET A 1 -5.84 -62.00 -25.77
C MET A 1 -5.37 -60.69 -25.16
N ASP A 2 -5.75 -60.25 -23.97
CA ASP A 2 -7.02 -60.25 -23.23
C ASP A 2 -6.74 -59.36 -22.00
N SER A 3 -7.78 -58.77 -21.39
CA SER A 3 -7.74 -58.10 -20.07
C SER A 3 -7.02 -56.73 -19.99
N GLY A 4 -7.63 -55.59 -19.67
CA GLY A 4 -8.95 -55.32 -19.09
C GLY A 4 -8.89 -55.17 -17.56
N TYR A 5 -8.54 -53.97 -17.05
CA TYR A 5 -8.84 -53.60 -15.65
C TYR A 5 -9.50 -52.22 -15.59
N LYS A 6 -10.78 -52.24 -15.24
CA LYS A 6 -11.61 -51.08 -14.88
C LYS A 6 -11.52 -50.89 -13.36
N MET A 7 -11.38 -49.65 -12.89
CA MET A 7 -11.54 -49.29 -11.49
C MET A 7 -12.83 -48.47 -11.35
N MET A 8 -13.83 -49.03 -10.66
CA MET A 8 -15.10 -48.40 -10.31
C MET A 8 -14.93 -47.48 -9.10
N ALA A 9 -15.45 -46.25 -9.18
CA ALA A 9 -15.77 -45.41 -8.04
C ALA A 9 -17.24 -45.63 -7.67
N ALA A 10 -17.51 -46.03 -6.43
CA ALA A 10 -18.85 -46.13 -5.87
C ALA A 10 -19.18 -44.87 -5.06
N PHE A 11 -20.21 -44.15 -5.48
CA PHE A 11 -20.87 -43.10 -4.70
C PHE A 11 -21.88 -43.74 -3.74
N GLY A 12 -21.74 -43.44 -2.44
CA GLY A 12 -22.72 -43.76 -1.40
C GLY A 12 -23.43 -42.51 -0.91
N SER A 13 -24.73 -42.42 -1.20
CA SER A 13 -25.64 -41.38 -0.74
C SER A 13 -26.31 -41.80 0.58
N ILE A 14 -26.37 -40.93 1.59
CA ILE A 14 -27.29 -41.08 2.73
C ILE A 14 -28.03 -39.75 2.95
N LEU A 15 -29.34 -39.80 2.75
CA LEU A 15 -30.36 -38.85 3.19
C LEU A 15 -30.74 -39.16 4.64
N GLY A 16 -30.94 -38.13 5.46
CA GLY A 16 -31.48 -38.24 6.81
C GLY A 16 -32.16 -36.95 7.25
N VAL A 17 -33.50 -36.96 7.21
CA VAL A 17 -34.42 -35.90 7.65
C VAL A 17 -34.65 -36.00 9.15
N GLY A 18 -34.78 -34.85 9.85
CA GLY A 18 -35.24 -34.83 11.24
C GLY A 18 -35.42 -33.41 11.78
N ALA A 19 -36.63 -32.86 11.62
CA ALA A 19 -37.07 -31.63 12.24
C ALA A 19 -37.56 -31.89 13.68
N LEU A 20 -37.27 -30.97 14.62
CA LEU A 20 -38.00 -30.87 15.88
C LEU A 20 -38.20 -29.40 16.27
N LEU A 21 -39.46 -28.98 16.21
CA LEU A 21 -40.03 -27.77 16.81
C LEU A 21 -40.38 -28.07 18.27
N ILE A 22 -40.04 -27.15 19.19
CA ILE A 22 -40.56 -27.13 20.55
C ILE A 22 -41.37 -25.84 20.71
N ALA A 23 -42.69 -26.00 20.85
CA ALA A 23 -43.61 -24.97 21.28
C ALA A 23 -43.66 -24.95 22.82
N SER A 24 -43.65 -23.76 23.42
CA SER A 24 -43.97 -23.56 24.83
C SER A 24 -45.25 -22.73 24.92
N VAL A 25 -46.31 -23.35 25.41
CA VAL A 25 -47.57 -22.70 25.79
C VAL A 25 -47.49 -22.38 27.28
N ALA A 26 -47.70 -21.12 27.65
CA ALA A 26 -48.00 -20.71 29.01
C ALA A 26 -49.38 -20.04 29.03
N LEU A 27 -50.32 -20.72 29.68
CA LEU A 27 -51.66 -20.24 30.04
C LEU A 27 -51.59 -19.42 31.33
N VAL A 28 -52.06 -18.17 31.33
CA VAL A 28 -52.58 -17.51 32.55
C VAL A 28 -53.79 -16.63 32.22
N LYS A 29 -54.94 -17.11 32.72
CA LYS A 29 -56.18 -16.45 33.18
C LYS A 29 -56.60 -15.10 32.58
N ASP A 30 -57.73 -15.19 31.89
CA ASP A 30 -58.68 -14.11 31.65
C ASP A 30 -59.49 -13.81 32.93
N GLY A 31 -59.64 -12.52 33.25
CA GLY A 31 -60.35 -12.01 34.42
C GLY A 31 -60.85 -10.61 34.11
N GLY A 32 -62.12 -10.51 33.72
CA GLY A 32 -62.75 -9.26 33.31
C GLY A 32 -63.01 -8.28 34.45
N GLY A 33 -63.02 -6.99 34.10
CA GLY A 33 -63.47 -5.89 34.94
C GLY A 33 -63.31 -4.55 34.22
N GLY A 34 -64.42 -3.93 33.83
CA GLY A 34 -64.44 -2.65 33.11
C GLY A 34 -64.10 -1.43 33.97
N GLY A 35 -63.56 -0.40 33.34
CA GLY A 35 -63.33 0.93 33.91
C GLY A 35 -63.03 1.96 32.82
N SER A 36 -63.77 3.08 32.83
CA SER A 36 -63.70 4.22 31.91
C SER A 36 -62.35 4.97 31.93
N PRO A 37 -62.02 5.79 30.90
CA PRO A 37 -60.71 6.43 30.81
C PRO A 37 -60.62 7.66 31.73
N SER A 38 -59.61 7.68 32.60
CA SER A 38 -59.16 8.87 33.32
C SER A 38 -57.97 9.50 32.59
N ALA A 39 -58.06 10.79 32.32
CA ALA A 39 -57.02 11.59 31.68
C ALA A 39 -55.75 11.68 32.56
N GLU A 40 -54.61 11.27 32.03
CA GLU A 40 -53.29 11.58 32.60
C GLU A 40 -52.65 12.76 31.86
N THR A 41 -52.38 13.80 32.64
CA THR A 41 -51.66 15.01 32.24
C THR A 41 -50.19 14.67 31.95
N LYS A 42 -49.73 14.84 30.70
CA LYS A 42 -48.30 14.79 30.35
C LYS A 42 -47.57 15.97 31.02
N THR A 43 -46.84 15.71 32.09
CA THR A 43 -45.76 16.60 32.55
C THR A 43 -44.64 16.58 31.50
N VAL A 44 -44.35 17.75 30.93
CA VAL A 44 -43.17 17.98 30.08
C VAL A 44 -41.94 17.92 30.97
N ALA A 45 -41.07 16.92 30.77
CA ALA A 45 -39.77 16.86 31.44
C ALA A 45 -38.95 18.10 31.05
N ALA A 46 -38.46 18.85 32.04
CA ALA A 46 -37.58 19.98 31.82
C ALA A 46 -36.29 19.53 31.12
N THR A 47 -35.87 20.25 30.09
CA THR A 47 -34.57 20.04 29.44
C THR A 47 -33.46 20.17 30.49
N PRO A 48 -32.55 19.17 30.66
CA PRO A 48 -31.45 19.28 31.59
C PRO A 48 -30.62 20.54 31.27
N ALA A 49 -30.28 21.31 32.31
CA ALA A 49 -29.40 22.46 32.17
C ALA A 49 -28.09 22.04 31.47
N PRO A 50 -27.53 22.87 30.56
CA PRO A 50 -26.29 22.53 29.87
C PRO A 50 -25.18 22.28 30.90
N THR A 51 -24.57 21.10 30.84
CA THR A 51 -23.48 20.72 31.73
C THR A 51 -22.17 20.76 30.97
N THR A 52 -21.06 21.03 31.67
CA THR A 52 -19.73 21.01 31.07
C THR A 52 -18.91 19.89 31.69
N LYS A 53 -18.22 19.09 30.88
CA LYS A 53 -17.28 18.05 31.35
C LYS A 53 -15.90 18.32 30.78
N ALA A 54 -14.90 18.45 31.65
CA ALA A 54 -13.50 18.59 31.24
C ALA A 54 -12.81 17.22 31.18
N ILE A 55 -12.00 16.98 30.15
CA ILE A 55 -11.12 15.81 30.03
C ILE A 55 -9.76 16.18 29.44
N ASP A 56 -8.76 15.36 29.72
CA ASP A 56 -7.49 15.40 29.01
C ASP A 56 -7.45 14.29 27.96
N VAL A 57 -6.94 14.62 26.77
CA VAL A 57 -6.78 13.69 25.65
C VAL A 57 -5.33 13.69 25.20
N GLU A 58 -4.77 12.49 25.09
CA GLU A 58 -3.43 12.23 24.57
C GLU A 58 -3.53 11.73 23.13
N LEU A 59 -2.81 12.39 22.22
CA LEU A 59 -2.58 11.94 20.84
C LEU A 59 -1.17 11.35 20.76
N GLY A 60 -1.07 10.06 20.50
CA GLY A 60 0.19 9.39 20.13
C GLY A 60 0.16 8.93 18.69
N ASP A 61 1.29 8.42 18.18
CA ASP A 61 1.54 8.27 16.73
C ASP A 61 0.39 7.63 15.94
N LEU A 62 -0.28 6.61 16.47
CA LEU A 62 -1.48 6.02 15.88
C LEU A 62 -2.54 5.66 16.94
N PHE A 63 -2.66 6.47 18.00
CA PHE A 63 -3.71 6.27 19.01
C PHE A 63 -4.23 7.58 19.61
N ILE A 64 -5.47 7.53 20.10
CA ILE A 64 -6.07 8.55 20.96
C ILE A 64 -6.39 7.90 22.32
N LYS A 65 -6.03 8.57 23.42
CA LYS A 65 -6.38 8.17 24.79
C LYS A 65 -7.11 9.30 25.53
N PRO A 66 -8.20 9.01 26.26
CA PRO A 66 -8.89 7.72 26.28
C PRO A 66 -9.54 7.38 24.93
N LYS A 67 -9.77 6.09 24.66
CA LYS A 67 -10.44 5.62 23.42
C LYS A 67 -11.95 5.89 23.41
N SER A 68 -12.53 6.07 24.59
CA SER A 68 -13.92 6.49 24.71
C SER A 68 -14.17 7.27 26.00
N VAL A 69 -15.20 8.09 25.98
CA VAL A 69 -15.73 8.77 27.17
C VAL A 69 -17.25 8.80 27.11
N GLU A 70 -17.89 8.67 28.27
CA GLU A 70 -19.35 8.81 28.39
C GLU A 70 -19.71 10.16 29.01
N VAL A 71 -20.73 10.84 28.48
CA VAL A 71 -21.23 12.14 28.93
C VAL A 71 -22.75 12.14 29.00
N ALA A 72 -23.36 12.98 29.85
CA ALA A 72 -24.81 13.15 29.83
C ALA A 72 -25.26 13.89 28.56
N SER A 73 -26.51 13.71 28.13
CA SER A 73 -27.07 14.53 27.06
C SER A 73 -27.05 16.03 27.43
N ASN A 74 -26.87 16.88 26.41
CA ASN A 74 -26.69 18.33 26.54
C ASN A 74 -25.40 18.75 27.26
N THR A 75 -24.34 17.92 27.17
CA THR A 75 -23.01 18.24 27.73
C THR A 75 -22.11 18.93 26.70
N THR A 76 -21.43 20.01 27.09
CA THR A 76 -20.25 20.52 26.37
C THR A 76 -18.99 19.86 26.93
N LEU A 77 -18.23 19.18 26.07
CA LEU A 77 -16.96 18.56 26.42
C LEU A 77 -15.82 19.57 26.24
N GLU A 78 -15.15 19.96 27.31
CA GLU A 78 -13.91 20.73 27.28
C GLU A 78 -12.72 19.78 27.28
N VAL A 79 -11.92 19.79 26.21
CA VAL A 79 -10.83 18.85 26.01
C VAL A 79 -9.50 19.58 26.02
N THR A 80 -8.59 19.19 26.91
CA THR A 80 -7.17 19.54 26.80
C THR A 80 -6.46 18.46 26.00
N VAL A 81 -6.08 18.76 24.76
CA VAL A 81 -5.46 17.81 23.84
C VAL A 81 -3.95 18.02 23.88
N LYS A 82 -3.17 16.97 24.18
CA LYS A 82 -1.71 16.98 24.12
C LYS A 82 -1.22 15.96 23.11
N ASN A 83 -0.32 16.38 22.22
CA ASN A 83 0.41 15.45 21.38
C ASN A 83 1.65 14.92 22.12
N THR A 84 1.66 13.62 22.42
CA THR A 84 2.80 12.89 23.01
C THR A 84 3.51 11.98 22.01
N GLY A 85 3.00 11.89 20.79
CA GLY A 85 3.63 11.19 19.67
C GLY A 85 4.85 11.93 19.11
N GLN A 86 5.48 11.31 18.12
CA GLN A 86 6.64 11.81 17.39
C GLN A 86 6.26 12.55 16.10
N ILE A 87 5.00 12.47 15.65
CA ILE A 87 4.51 13.18 14.46
C ILE A 87 3.31 14.10 14.78
N PRO A 88 2.98 15.07 13.91
CA PRO A 88 1.87 15.98 14.17
C PRO A 88 0.49 15.32 14.12
N HIS A 89 -0.41 15.72 15.04
CA HIS A 89 -1.77 15.20 15.16
C HIS A 89 -2.78 16.28 15.51
N ASN A 90 -4.06 16.00 15.30
CA ASN A 90 -5.14 16.84 15.79
C ASN A 90 -6.32 15.99 16.28
N LEU A 91 -7.29 16.67 16.89
CA LEU A 91 -8.54 16.07 17.34
C LEU A 91 -9.71 16.89 16.78
N LYS A 92 -10.53 16.26 15.93
CA LYS A 92 -11.60 16.91 15.17
C LYS A 92 -12.94 16.20 15.32
N LEU A 93 -14.01 17.00 15.25
CA LEU A 93 -15.39 16.60 14.99
C LEU A 93 -15.90 17.42 13.80
N GLY A 94 -15.92 16.82 12.61
CA GLY A 94 -16.13 17.58 11.38
C GLY A 94 -15.04 18.64 11.20
N THR A 95 -15.41 19.91 11.05
CA THR A 95 -14.46 21.03 10.93
C THR A 95 -14.02 21.62 12.28
N THR A 96 -14.73 21.31 13.36
CA THR A 96 -14.45 21.82 14.71
C THR A 96 -13.39 20.95 15.38
N GLY A 97 -12.39 21.56 16.02
CA GLY A 97 -11.36 20.83 16.75
C GLY A 97 -10.06 21.60 16.83
N THR A 98 -8.98 20.95 17.27
CA THR A 98 -7.67 21.62 17.43
C THR A 98 -7.05 21.97 16.08
N LYS A 99 -6.02 22.84 16.10
CA LYS A 99 -5.05 22.89 14.99
C LYS A 99 -4.21 21.60 14.93
N LEU A 100 -3.38 21.47 13.90
CA LEU A 100 -2.36 20.41 13.84
C LEU A 100 -1.28 20.69 14.90
N LEU A 101 -1.20 19.84 15.91
CA LEU A 101 -0.30 19.94 17.07
C LEU A 101 1.00 19.20 16.77
N ASN A 102 2.16 19.86 16.93
CA ASN A 102 3.46 19.19 16.85
C ASN A 102 3.70 18.31 18.09
N PRO A 103 4.69 17.39 18.07
CA PRO A 103 5.13 16.68 19.26
C PRO A 103 5.36 17.60 20.46
N GLY A 104 4.69 17.33 21.58
CA GLY A 104 4.75 18.10 22.81
C GLY A 104 3.74 19.25 22.91
N ASP A 105 3.12 19.69 21.81
CA ASP A 105 2.15 20.77 21.80
C ASP A 105 0.87 20.38 22.58
N THR A 106 0.24 21.37 23.20
CA THR A 106 -1.03 21.22 23.92
C THR A 106 -2.01 22.32 23.52
N GLU A 107 -3.26 21.96 23.30
CA GLU A 107 -4.33 22.89 22.95
C GLU A 107 -5.65 22.52 23.62
N LYS A 108 -6.44 23.52 24.03
CA LYS A 108 -7.78 23.31 24.57
C LYS A 108 -8.84 23.56 23.50
N VAL A 109 -9.83 22.68 23.41
CA VAL A 109 -10.96 22.81 22.49
C VAL A 109 -12.27 22.36 23.14
N LYS A 110 -13.41 22.86 22.66
CA LYS A 110 -14.74 22.45 23.14
C LYS A 110 -15.52 21.73 22.05
N PHE A 111 -16.22 20.66 22.42
CA PHE A 111 -17.15 19.93 21.55
C PHE A 111 -18.54 19.91 22.18
N GLY A 112 -19.57 20.28 21.41
CA GLY A 112 -20.97 20.25 21.85
C GLY A 112 -21.66 21.62 21.90
N PRO A 113 -22.84 21.71 22.53
CA PRO A 113 -23.47 20.68 23.36
C PRO A 113 -23.77 19.38 22.58
N LEU A 114 -23.43 18.24 23.19
CA LEU A 114 -23.57 16.92 22.59
C LEU A 114 -24.91 16.31 22.99
N THR A 115 -25.71 15.96 21.98
CA THR A 115 -27.06 15.37 22.17
C THR A 115 -27.16 13.93 21.64
N LYS A 116 -26.10 13.44 20.99
CA LYS A 116 -25.98 12.09 20.42
C LYS A 116 -24.53 11.65 20.42
N ASP A 117 -24.31 10.35 20.29
CA ASP A 117 -22.98 9.76 20.12
C ASP A 117 -22.23 10.43 18.95
N VAL A 118 -20.95 10.72 19.17
CA VAL A 118 -20.06 11.26 18.15
C VAL A 118 -18.70 10.57 18.22
N GLN A 119 -17.96 10.60 17.11
CA GLN A 119 -16.59 10.12 17.06
C GLN A 119 -15.67 11.30 16.75
N LEU A 120 -14.67 11.50 17.60
CA LEU A 120 -13.56 12.42 17.36
C LEU A 120 -12.45 11.67 16.62
N LEU A 121 -11.76 12.33 15.69
CA LEU A 121 -10.71 11.71 14.88
C LEU A 121 -9.52 12.65 14.67
N CYS A 122 -8.38 12.07 14.29
CA CYS A 122 -7.30 12.82 13.67
C CYS A 122 -7.52 12.88 12.15
N ASP A 123 -7.58 14.08 11.57
CA ASP A 123 -7.89 14.29 10.15
C ASP A 123 -6.65 14.19 9.23
N VAL A 124 -5.47 13.95 9.81
CA VAL A 124 -4.26 13.66 9.04
C VAL A 124 -4.53 12.42 8.18
N PRO A 125 -4.28 12.47 6.86
CA PRO A 125 -4.59 11.37 5.96
C PRO A 125 -4.08 10.02 6.48
N GLY A 126 -4.97 9.02 6.54
CA GLY A 126 -4.65 7.67 7.03
C GLY A 126 -4.70 7.48 8.55
N HIS A 127 -4.58 8.53 9.36
CA HIS A 127 -4.45 8.36 10.82
C HIS A 127 -5.73 7.84 11.48
N ALA A 128 -6.90 8.37 11.12
CA ALA A 128 -8.18 7.86 11.62
C ALA A 128 -8.40 6.39 11.23
N ALA A 129 -8.07 6.03 9.98
CA ALA A 129 -8.16 4.65 9.48
C ALA A 129 -7.19 3.71 10.21
N ALA A 130 -6.02 4.20 10.61
CA ALA A 130 -5.05 3.50 11.44
C ALA A 130 -5.43 3.45 12.94
N GLY A 131 -6.62 3.95 13.31
CA GLY A 131 -7.17 3.84 14.66
C GLY A 131 -7.06 5.10 15.51
N MET A 132 -6.69 6.26 14.95
CA MET A 132 -6.77 7.55 15.65
C MET A 132 -8.20 8.09 15.72
N THR A 133 -9.05 7.34 16.41
CA THR A 133 -10.43 7.70 16.73
C THR A 133 -10.69 7.58 18.23
N MET A 134 -11.64 8.38 18.71
CA MET A 134 -12.15 8.37 20.08
C MET A 134 -13.67 8.52 20.07
N ASP A 135 -14.38 7.62 20.74
CA ASP A 135 -15.84 7.67 20.82
C ASP A 135 -16.29 8.53 22.01
N VAL A 136 -17.26 9.41 21.79
CA VAL A 136 -17.96 10.13 22.86
C VAL A 136 -19.39 9.61 22.89
N LYS A 137 -19.69 8.80 23.92
CA LYS A 137 -21.01 8.21 24.14
C LYS A 137 -21.87 9.17 24.95
N VAL A 138 -23.07 9.47 24.48
CA VAL A 138 -24.01 10.34 25.17
C VAL A 138 -25.06 9.47 25.87
N ALA A 139 -25.00 9.41 27.20
CA ALA A 139 -25.96 8.69 28.02
C ALA A 139 -27.35 9.28 27.82
N ALA A 140 -28.26 8.45 27.30
CA ALA A 140 -29.67 8.82 27.13
C ALA A 140 -30.40 8.73 28.47
N GLY A 141 -31.11 9.80 28.84
CA GLY A 141 -32.37 9.62 29.57
C GLY A 141 -33.28 8.77 28.69
N SER A 142 -33.80 7.68 29.24
CA SER A 142 -34.48 6.59 28.54
C SER A 142 -35.53 7.05 27.52
N GLU A 143 -35.18 7.00 26.24
CA GLU A 143 -36.09 6.69 25.14
C GLU A 143 -35.35 5.88 24.09
N HIS A 144 -35.79 4.63 23.89
CA HIS A 144 -35.35 3.80 22.78
C HIS A 144 -35.80 4.43 21.46
N SER A 145 -34.82 4.87 20.67
CA SER A 145 -34.99 5.07 19.24
C SER A 145 -33.86 4.34 18.54
N THR A 146 -34.22 3.40 17.68
CA THR A 146 -33.31 2.74 16.75
C THR A 146 -32.75 3.79 15.79
N ALA A 147 -31.57 4.33 16.12
CA ALA A 147 -30.85 5.22 15.23
C ALA A 147 -30.28 4.40 14.04
N ALA A 148 -30.69 4.80 12.84
CA ALA A 148 -30.09 4.38 11.59
C ALA A 148 -28.55 4.57 11.62
N PRO A 149 -27.78 3.71 10.92
CA PRO A 149 -26.32 3.81 10.91
C PRO A 149 -25.92 5.24 10.54
N ALA A 150 -25.07 5.83 11.40
CA ALA A 150 -24.40 7.08 11.08
C ALA A 150 -23.75 6.91 9.71
N THR A 151 -24.03 7.85 8.81
CA THR A 151 -23.27 8.02 7.59
C THR A 151 -21.82 8.22 8.00
N THR A 152 -21.07 7.14 7.97
CA THR A 152 -19.68 7.20 7.55
C THR A 152 -19.69 8.10 6.33
N VAL A 153 -18.84 9.12 6.31
CA VAL A 153 -18.37 9.60 5.01
C VAL A 153 -17.63 8.39 4.47
N ALA A 154 -18.36 7.50 3.81
CA ALA A 154 -17.77 6.45 3.03
C ALA A 154 -16.80 7.21 2.13
N ALA A 155 -15.50 6.95 2.29
CA ALA A 155 -14.58 7.18 1.20
C ALA A 155 -15.32 6.61 -0.03
N GLY A 156 -15.59 7.47 -1.02
CA GLY A 156 -16.28 7.02 -2.22
C GLY A 156 -15.59 5.75 -2.74
N PRO A 157 -16.31 4.83 -3.40
CA PRO A 157 -15.72 3.57 -3.83
C PRO A 157 -14.39 3.85 -4.52
N GLY A 158 -13.32 3.19 -4.06
CA GLY A 158 -11.97 3.38 -4.62
C GLY A 158 -12.00 3.25 -6.13
N ALA A 159 -11.15 4.02 -6.82
CA ALA A 159 -11.10 4.05 -8.26
C ALA A 159 -10.89 2.62 -8.79
N LYS A 160 -11.75 2.20 -9.73
CA LYS A 160 -11.67 0.84 -10.27
C LYS A 160 -10.75 0.82 -11.48
N ILE A 161 -9.83 -0.14 -11.50
CA ILE A 161 -8.99 -0.42 -12.66
C ILE A 161 -9.80 -1.29 -13.63
N ASP A 162 -10.00 -0.81 -14.85
CA ASP A 162 -10.54 -1.59 -15.95
C ASP A 162 -9.39 -2.25 -16.73
N ALA A 163 -9.27 -3.57 -16.61
CA ALA A 163 -8.21 -4.32 -17.27
C ALA A 163 -8.32 -4.31 -18.80
N ALA A 164 -9.48 -3.97 -19.37
CA ALA A 164 -9.70 -3.86 -20.81
C ALA A 164 -9.41 -2.46 -21.35
N ALA A 165 -9.23 -1.45 -20.48
CA ALA A 165 -8.94 -0.10 -20.91
C ALA A 165 -7.54 0.02 -21.53
N THR A 166 -7.38 0.99 -22.43
CA THR A 166 -6.12 1.25 -23.13
C THR A 166 -5.58 2.64 -22.75
N PRO A 167 -4.25 2.81 -22.59
CA PRO A 167 -3.68 4.11 -22.27
C PRO A 167 -4.00 5.17 -23.31
N GLY A 168 -4.10 6.43 -22.88
CA GLY A 168 -4.32 7.56 -23.79
C GLY A 168 -3.15 7.78 -24.76
N PRO A 169 -3.34 8.57 -25.84
CA PRO A 169 -2.34 8.73 -26.91
C PRO A 169 -1.00 9.35 -26.48
N ASN A 170 -0.97 10.06 -25.35
CA ASN A 170 0.23 10.71 -24.81
C ASN A 170 0.93 9.86 -23.74
N TRP A 171 0.36 8.71 -23.38
CA TRP A 171 0.96 7.82 -22.41
C TRP A 171 2.25 7.19 -22.96
N LYS A 172 3.24 7.06 -22.10
CA LYS A 172 4.49 6.35 -22.38
C LYS A 172 4.79 5.41 -21.24
N ARG A 173 5.19 4.18 -21.57
CA ARG A 173 5.70 3.26 -20.56
C ARG A 173 6.94 3.84 -19.87
N ARG A 174 7.18 3.41 -18.64
CA ARG A 174 8.49 3.58 -18.01
C ARG A 174 9.47 2.65 -18.68
N GLU A 175 10.56 3.19 -19.23
CA GLU A 175 11.60 2.36 -19.83
C GLU A 175 12.25 1.48 -18.76
N PRO A 176 12.27 0.15 -18.94
CA PRO A 176 12.84 -0.77 -17.97
C PRO A 176 14.36 -0.89 -18.13
N ILE A 177 15.03 0.10 -18.72
CA ILE A 177 16.46 0.03 -19.02
C ILE A 177 17.25 0.47 -17.80
N MET A 178 18.22 -0.34 -17.39
CA MET A 178 19.12 0.02 -16.30
C MET A 178 20.01 1.21 -16.69
N PRO A 179 20.19 2.20 -15.80
CA PRO A 179 21.20 3.24 -15.98
C PRO A 179 22.60 2.62 -16.12
N SER A 180 23.45 3.24 -16.94
CA SER A 180 24.85 2.85 -17.06
C SER A 180 25.57 2.95 -15.71
N THR A 181 26.48 2.02 -15.42
CA THR A 181 27.30 2.10 -14.21
C THR A 181 28.13 3.39 -14.21
N PRO A 182 27.99 4.27 -13.21
CA PRO A 182 28.78 5.49 -13.19
C PRO A 182 30.26 5.19 -12.96
N SER A 183 31.13 5.96 -13.60
CA SER A 183 32.59 5.88 -13.41
C SER A 183 33.05 6.52 -12.10
N ALA A 184 32.26 7.46 -11.56
CA ALA A 184 32.53 8.11 -10.29
C ALA A 184 32.48 7.09 -9.13
N THR A 185 33.29 7.35 -8.10
CA THR A 185 33.30 6.60 -6.82
C THR A 185 32.61 7.38 -5.70
N THR A 186 32.22 8.62 -5.96
CA THR A 186 31.40 9.44 -5.07
C THR A 186 30.20 9.96 -5.85
N HIS A 187 29.00 9.62 -5.39
CA HIS A 187 27.73 9.97 -6.02
C HIS A 187 27.03 11.02 -5.16
N ARG A 188 26.89 12.25 -5.69
CA ARG A 188 26.13 13.33 -5.06
C ARG A 188 24.79 13.47 -5.75
N ILE A 189 23.70 13.21 -5.04
CA ILE A 189 22.37 13.04 -5.64
C ILE A 189 21.35 13.88 -4.86
N ALA A 190 20.63 14.75 -5.57
CA ALA A 190 19.51 15.48 -5.00
C ALA A 190 18.21 14.71 -5.24
N LEU A 191 17.45 14.49 -4.16
CA LEU A 191 16.14 13.86 -4.19
C LEU A 191 15.08 14.81 -3.64
N GLU A 192 13.88 14.73 -4.18
CA GLU A 192 12.74 15.56 -3.78
C GLU A 192 11.57 14.66 -3.41
N ALA A 193 11.08 14.75 -2.18
CA ALA A 193 9.83 14.11 -1.79
C ALA A 193 8.66 15.05 -2.09
N ASN A 194 7.61 14.54 -2.74
CA ASN A 194 6.44 15.32 -3.13
C ASN A 194 5.21 14.44 -3.35
N GLU A 195 4.00 14.98 -3.17
CA GLU A 195 2.76 14.34 -3.59
C GLU A 195 2.39 14.78 -5.02
N THR A 196 2.07 13.84 -5.90
CA THR A 196 1.81 14.11 -7.32
C THR A 196 0.70 13.22 -7.82
N VAL A 197 -0.30 13.81 -8.46
CA VAL A 197 -1.34 13.05 -9.16
C VAL A 197 -0.75 12.45 -10.43
N VAL A 198 -0.72 11.12 -10.49
CA VAL A 198 -0.22 10.37 -11.66
C VAL A 198 -1.28 9.35 -12.10
N GLU A 199 -1.24 9.00 -13.38
CA GLU A 199 -2.05 7.91 -13.93
C GLU A 199 -1.34 6.57 -13.65
N VAL A 200 -1.99 5.67 -12.90
CA VAL A 200 -1.42 4.37 -12.47
C VAL A 200 -1.98 3.19 -13.26
N ALA A 201 -3.10 3.41 -13.95
CA ALA A 201 -3.71 2.53 -14.93
C ALA A 201 -4.54 3.40 -15.90
N PRO A 202 -4.92 2.90 -17.09
CA PRO A 202 -5.65 3.70 -18.06
C PRO A 202 -6.90 4.37 -17.47
N GLY A 203 -6.95 5.70 -17.46
CA GLY A 203 -8.06 6.49 -16.91
C GLY A 203 -8.15 6.52 -15.38
N VAL A 204 -7.20 5.91 -14.67
CA VAL A 204 -7.17 5.85 -13.19
C VAL A 204 -6.01 6.67 -12.67
N THR A 205 -6.32 7.84 -12.12
CA THR A 205 -5.35 8.70 -11.45
C THR A 205 -5.39 8.53 -9.94
N GLN A 206 -4.23 8.60 -9.29
CA GLN A 206 -4.07 8.59 -7.84
C GLN A 206 -3.08 9.68 -7.43
N GLU A 207 -3.27 10.27 -6.24
CA GLU A 207 -2.23 11.12 -5.64
C GLU A 207 -1.16 10.22 -5.05
N MET A 208 -0.10 9.99 -5.82
CA MET A 208 1.03 9.19 -5.39
C MET A 208 2.00 10.06 -4.60
N TRP A 209 2.65 9.46 -3.61
CA TRP A 209 3.72 10.10 -2.86
C TRP A 209 5.02 9.62 -3.46
N THR A 210 5.87 10.55 -3.86
CA THR A 210 6.91 10.29 -4.86
C THR A 210 8.28 10.73 -4.39
N PHE A 211 9.31 10.10 -4.95
CA PHE A 211 10.64 10.68 -5.04
C PHE A 211 10.86 11.20 -6.47
N ASN A 212 11.21 12.47 -6.62
CA ASN A 212 11.43 13.16 -7.90
C ASN A 212 10.24 13.07 -8.87
N GLY A 213 9.02 13.18 -8.34
CA GLY A 213 7.78 13.14 -9.14
C GLY A 213 7.45 11.78 -9.76
N GLN A 214 8.11 10.71 -9.29
CA GLN A 214 7.96 9.36 -9.82
C GLN A 214 7.59 8.35 -8.71
N ALA A 215 6.71 7.42 -9.06
CA ALA A 215 6.41 6.20 -8.33
C ALA A 215 6.54 5.00 -9.29
N PRO A 216 7.47 4.05 -9.07
CA PRO A 216 8.58 4.11 -8.13
C PRO A 216 9.50 5.32 -8.39
N GLY A 217 10.30 5.68 -7.40
CA GLY A 217 11.34 6.70 -7.50
C GLY A 217 12.48 6.32 -8.46
N PRO A 218 13.45 7.24 -8.67
CA PRO A 218 14.59 7.01 -9.57
C PRO A 218 15.38 5.74 -9.25
N VAL A 219 15.86 5.06 -10.29
CA VAL A 219 16.80 3.95 -10.14
C VAL A 219 18.19 4.51 -9.93
N LEU A 220 18.83 4.09 -8.84
CA LEU A 220 20.16 4.53 -8.44
C LEU A 220 21.16 3.41 -8.69
N ARG A 221 22.39 3.74 -9.08
CA ARG A 221 23.43 2.74 -9.38
C ARG A 221 24.82 3.17 -8.93
N GLY A 222 25.58 2.24 -8.38
CA GLY A 222 27.00 2.37 -8.08
C GLY A 222 27.67 1.00 -7.95
N LYS A 223 28.85 0.98 -7.34
CA LYS A 223 29.67 -0.23 -7.14
C LYS A 223 30.01 -0.38 -5.66
N VAL A 224 30.39 -1.59 -5.26
CA VAL A 224 30.93 -1.82 -3.90
C VAL A 224 32.14 -0.90 -3.68
N GLY A 225 32.15 -0.19 -2.54
CA GLY A 225 33.15 0.80 -2.17
C GLY A 225 32.83 2.23 -2.59
N ASP A 226 31.81 2.46 -3.41
CA ASP A 226 31.38 3.82 -3.74
C ASP A 226 30.75 4.51 -2.53
N THR A 227 30.91 5.83 -2.43
CA THR A 227 30.26 6.68 -1.43
C THR A 227 29.05 7.39 -2.04
N PHE A 228 27.90 7.31 -1.38
CA PHE A 228 26.71 8.06 -1.75
C PHE A 228 26.47 9.19 -0.76
N GLU A 229 26.16 10.37 -1.29
CA GLU A 229 25.75 11.55 -0.54
C GLU A 229 24.46 12.10 -1.15
N PHE A 230 23.34 11.78 -0.50
CA PHE A 230 22.02 12.24 -0.91
C PHE A 230 21.66 13.53 -0.20
N THR A 231 21.05 14.47 -0.92
CA THR A 231 20.33 15.59 -0.32
C THR A 231 18.85 15.40 -0.59
N LEU A 232 18.10 14.98 0.43
CA LEU A 232 16.64 14.89 0.34
C LEU A 232 16.04 16.24 0.75
N THR A 233 15.18 16.79 -0.09
CA THR A 233 14.33 17.94 0.26
C THR A 233 12.86 17.50 0.26
N ASN A 234 12.14 17.77 1.35
CA ASN A 234 10.70 17.56 1.37
C ASN A 234 10.00 18.78 0.76
N LYS A 235 9.46 18.63 -0.44
CA LYS A 235 8.67 19.66 -1.14
C LYS A 235 7.16 19.41 -1.05
N GLY A 236 6.76 18.33 -0.40
CA GLY A 236 5.38 17.95 -0.21
C GLY A 236 4.68 18.69 0.92
N LYS A 237 3.47 18.24 1.24
CA LYS A 237 2.62 18.76 2.31
C LYS A 237 2.69 17.89 3.57
N LEU A 238 3.04 16.62 3.43
CA LEU A 238 3.18 15.65 4.51
C LEU A 238 4.62 15.57 5.00
N GLY A 239 4.82 14.92 6.15
CA GLY A 239 6.15 14.55 6.59
C GLY A 239 6.72 13.41 5.73
N HIS A 240 7.96 13.54 5.25
CA HIS A 240 8.61 12.52 4.42
C HIS A 240 10.03 12.25 4.90
N SER A 241 10.52 11.05 4.67
CA SER A 241 11.88 10.62 5.03
C SER A 241 12.42 9.71 3.93
N ILE A 242 13.64 9.20 4.13
CA ILE A 242 14.23 8.18 3.27
C ILE A 242 15.06 7.20 4.08
N ASP A 243 14.83 5.93 3.84
CA ASP A 243 15.56 4.78 4.33
C ASP A 243 16.21 4.09 3.12
N PHE A 244 17.52 3.86 3.17
CA PHE A 244 18.27 3.12 2.17
C PHE A 244 18.72 1.78 2.78
N HIS A 245 18.22 0.66 2.25
CA HIS A 245 18.63 -0.67 2.74
C HIS A 245 20.08 -1.03 2.35
N ALA A 246 20.67 -0.31 1.40
CA ALA A 246 22.09 -0.41 1.06
C ALA A 246 23.02 0.25 2.11
N SER A 247 22.46 0.99 3.07
CA SER A 247 23.21 1.76 4.06
C SER A 247 23.38 1.00 5.38
N LYS A 248 24.32 1.47 6.21
CA LYS A 248 24.52 1.01 7.60
C LYS A 248 24.63 2.23 8.52
N VAL A 249 23.49 2.78 8.91
CA VAL A 249 23.40 4.01 9.73
C VAL A 249 22.34 3.87 10.83
N ALA A 250 22.36 4.78 11.81
CA ALA A 250 21.33 4.84 12.85
C ALA A 250 20.04 5.48 12.29
N TRP A 251 18.95 4.72 12.26
CA TRP A 251 17.69 5.13 11.64
C TRP A 251 17.12 6.42 12.24
N ASN A 252 17.18 6.58 13.57
CA ASN A 252 16.61 7.74 14.25
C ASN A 252 17.34 9.06 13.96
N VAL A 253 18.54 8.99 13.37
CA VAL A 253 19.33 10.15 12.97
C VAL A 253 19.13 10.42 11.48
N GLU A 254 19.43 9.42 10.65
CA GLU A 254 19.52 9.57 9.20
C GLU A 254 18.19 9.31 8.48
N MET A 255 17.21 8.69 9.12
CA MET A 255 15.91 8.34 8.52
C MET A 255 14.75 9.09 9.20
N ARG A 256 15.06 10.21 9.87
CA ARG A 256 14.06 11.04 10.55
C ARG A 256 13.06 11.66 9.57
N THR A 257 11.83 11.88 10.04
CA THR A 257 10.81 12.64 9.29
C THR A 257 11.27 14.08 9.07
N LEU A 258 11.25 14.51 7.81
CA LEU A 258 11.42 15.89 7.38
C LEU A 258 10.05 16.55 7.26
N LYS A 259 9.88 17.70 7.91
CA LYS A 259 8.69 18.53 7.69
C LYS A 259 8.72 19.15 6.28
N PRO A 260 7.57 19.62 5.75
CA PRO A 260 7.54 20.41 4.53
C PRO A 260 8.58 21.54 4.53
N GLY A 261 9.39 21.62 3.47
CA GLY A 261 10.48 22.59 3.30
C GLY A 261 11.81 22.21 3.95
N GLU A 262 11.87 21.16 4.78
CA GLU A 262 13.12 20.72 5.40
C GLU A 262 13.99 19.91 4.42
N SER A 263 15.29 19.86 4.72
CA SER A 263 16.27 19.05 3.99
C SER A 263 17.14 18.22 4.91
N LEU A 264 17.67 17.12 4.38
CA LEU A 264 18.63 16.25 5.04
C LEU A 264 19.73 15.85 4.05
N VAL A 265 20.98 15.91 4.52
CA VAL A 265 22.11 15.28 3.84
C VAL A 265 22.33 13.90 4.47
N TYR A 266 22.21 12.86 3.66
CA TYR A 266 22.34 11.46 4.05
C TYR A 266 23.55 10.87 3.34
N LYS A 267 24.54 10.38 4.09
CA LYS A 267 25.79 9.87 3.51
C LYS A 267 26.13 8.47 3.99
N PHE A 268 26.48 7.57 3.06
CA PHE A 268 26.97 6.24 3.38
C PHE A 268 27.92 5.68 2.33
N GLU A 269 28.72 4.69 2.73
CA GLU A 269 29.55 3.89 1.84
C GLU A 269 28.80 2.60 1.49
N ALA A 270 28.73 2.25 0.20
CA ALA A 270 28.10 1.03 -0.28
C ALA A 270 29.03 -0.18 -0.05
N LYS A 271 28.86 -0.86 1.08
CA LYS A 271 29.77 -1.95 1.50
C LYS A 271 29.44 -3.31 0.91
N HIS A 272 28.23 -3.48 0.36
CA HIS A 272 27.70 -4.75 -0.10
C HIS A 272 27.03 -4.62 -1.46
N SER A 273 27.19 -5.62 -2.31
CA SER A 273 26.56 -5.67 -3.63
C SER A 273 25.14 -6.23 -3.57
N GLY A 274 24.28 -5.73 -4.45
CA GLY A 274 22.89 -6.18 -4.54
C GLY A 274 22.00 -5.13 -5.18
N ILE A 275 20.74 -5.46 -5.33
CA ILE A 275 19.67 -4.51 -5.57
C ILE A 275 18.95 -4.33 -4.24
N PHE A 276 18.95 -3.12 -3.73
CA PHE A 276 18.35 -2.79 -2.44
C PHE A 276 17.19 -1.84 -2.66
N MET A 277 16.18 -1.95 -1.81
CA MET A 277 15.11 -0.97 -1.75
C MET A 277 15.63 0.31 -1.06
N TYR A 278 15.09 1.45 -1.47
CA TYR A 278 15.00 2.61 -0.61
C TYR A 278 13.56 3.07 -0.55
N HIS A 279 13.11 3.62 0.58
CA HIS A 279 11.72 4.04 0.75
C HIS A 279 11.54 5.09 1.84
N CYS A 280 10.37 5.71 1.91
CA CYS A 280 10.04 6.59 3.02
C CYS A 280 9.74 5.77 4.29
N GLY A 281 10.30 6.19 5.42
CA GLY A 281 10.14 5.54 6.73
C GLY A 281 9.19 6.30 7.69
N THR A 282 8.58 7.38 7.23
CA THR A 282 7.66 8.19 8.05
C THR A 282 6.41 7.36 8.37
N ALA A 283 5.93 7.45 9.62
CA ALA A 283 4.74 6.72 10.03
C ALA A 283 3.44 7.32 9.46
N PRO A 284 2.45 6.49 9.06
CA PRO A 284 2.55 5.04 8.90
C PRO A 284 3.31 4.66 7.62
N ALA A 285 4.46 3.97 7.75
CA ALA A 285 5.33 3.66 6.60
C ALA A 285 4.61 2.85 5.51
N LEU A 286 3.67 1.99 5.90
CA LEU A 286 2.80 1.25 4.99
C LEU A 286 2.08 2.18 3.99
N HIS A 287 1.56 3.33 4.46
CA HIS A 287 0.85 4.27 3.59
C HIS A 287 1.81 4.99 2.64
N HIS A 288 3.00 5.33 3.13
CA HIS A 288 4.03 5.96 2.30
C HIS A 288 4.53 5.02 1.19
N ILE A 289 4.85 3.78 1.53
CA ILE A 289 5.29 2.77 0.55
C ILE A 289 4.15 2.45 -0.41
N GLY A 290 2.94 2.18 0.09
CA GLY A 290 1.77 1.86 -0.72
C GLY A 290 1.32 2.99 -1.66
N ASN A 291 1.69 4.25 -1.37
CA ASN A 291 1.49 5.40 -2.25
C ASN A 291 2.66 5.68 -3.20
N GLY A 292 3.69 4.84 -3.25
CA GLY A 292 4.75 4.94 -4.26
C GLY A 292 6.11 5.45 -3.79
N MET A 293 6.30 5.74 -2.49
CA MET A 293 7.58 6.24 -1.97
C MET A 293 8.59 5.12 -1.76
N PHE A 294 8.98 4.47 -2.84
CA PHE A 294 10.03 3.47 -2.88
C PHE A 294 10.78 3.50 -4.22
N GLY A 295 11.99 2.98 -4.25
CA GLY A 295 12.77 2.78 -5.46
C GLY A 295 13.90 1.79 -5.25
N ALA A 296 14.73 1.61 -6.27
CA ALA A 296 15.84 0.67 -6.27
C ALA A 296 17.19 1.38 -6.28
N ILE A 297 18.13 0.90 -5.47
CA ILE A 297 19.56 1.22 -5.55
C ILE A 297 20.36 -0.06 -5.83
N ILE A 298 21.10 -0.07 -6.93
CA ILE A 298 21.89 -1.20 -7.40
C ILE A 298 23.36 -0.92 -7.10
N ILE A 299 23.97 -1.83 -6.34
CA ILE A 299 25.40 -1.84 -6.06
C ILE A 299 25.99 -3.03 -6.80
N ASP A 300 26.67 -2.77 -7.91
CA ASP A 300 27.24 -3.81 -8.76
C ASP A 300 28.26 -4.66 -7.98
N PRO A 301 28.17 -6.00 -8.03
CA PRO A 301 29.20 -6.86 -7.47
C PRO A 301 30.52 -6.73 -8.26
N PRO A 302 31.67 -6.95 -7.60
CA PRO A 302 32.95 -6.97 -8.30
C PRO A 302 32.95 -8.00 -9.44
N GLY A 303 33.43 -7.57 -10.62
CA GLY A 303 33.55 -8.45 -11.78
C GLY A 303 32.23 -8.89 -12.41
N LEU A 304 31.15 -8.13 -12.22
CA LEU A 304 29.86 -8.38 -12.87
C LEU A 304 30.04 -8.50 -14.40
N PRO A 305 29.76 -9.67 -15.02
CA PRO A 305 29.97 -9.86 -16.46
C PRO A 305 29.12 -8.92 -17.31
N ALA A 306 29.61 -8.57 -18.49
CA ALA A 306 28.83 -7.79 -19.45
C ALA A 306 27.72 -8.65 -20.09
N VAL A 307 26.60 -8.00 -20.40
CA VAL A 307 25.47 -8.55 -21.15
C VAL A 307 25.08 -7.57 -22.26
N GLU A 308 24.24 -7.97 -23.21
CA GLU A 308 23.75 -7.09 -24.28
C GLU A 308 22.99 -5.89 -23.69
N LYS A 309 22.10 -6.17 -22.73
CA LYS A 309 21.28 -5.15 -22.08
C LYS A 309 20.84 -5.61 -20.70
N GLU A 310 20.79 -4.65 -19.79
CA GLU A 310 20.28 -4.83 -18.44
C GLU A 310 18.92 -4.15 -18.30
N PHE A 311 17.97 -4.86 -17.70
CA PHE A 311 16.63 -4.40 -17.40
C PHE A 311 16.41 -4.27 -15.89
N ILE A 312 15.43 -3.46 -15.50
CA ILE A 312 14.95 -3.38 -14.13
C ILE A 312 13.43 -3.52 -14.05
N PHE A 313 12.99 -4.37 -13.13
CA PHE A 313 11.59 -4.57 -12.77
C PHE A 313 11.44 -4.39 -11.27
N VAL A 314 10.68 -3.38 -10.87
CA VAL A 314 10.25 -3.15 -9.50
C VAL A 314 8.81 -3.59 -9.40
N GLN A 315 8.55 -4.69 -8.70
CA GLN A 315 7.19 -5.13 -8.40
C GLN A 315 6.65 -4.33 -7.21
N SER A 316 5.38 -3.94 -7.29
CA SER A 316 4.67 -3.31 -6.18
C SER A 316 3.16 -3.48 -6.31
N GLU A 317 2.44 -3.31 -5.21
CA GLU A 317 0.98 -3.23 -5.20
C GLU A 317 0.47 -1.80 -5.49
N ILE A 318 -0.77 -1.71 -5.98
CA ILE A 318 -1.56 -0.48 -6.04
C ILE A 318 -2.83 -0.70 -5.22
N TYR A 319 -3.09 0.22 -4.29
CA TYR A 319 -4.28 0.24 -3.45
C TYR A 319 -5.07 1.51 -3.73
N THR A 320 -6.07 1.46 -4.61
CA THR A 320 -6.76 2.66 -5.07
C THR A 320 -7.64 3.26 -3.97
N GLY A 321 -7.46 4.55 -3.72
CA GLY A 321 -8.47 5.42 -3.12
C GLY A 321 -9.37 6.04 -4.20
N PRO A 322 -10.18 7.06 -3.87
CA PRO A 322 -10.92 7.83 -4.87
C PRO A 322 -10.01 8.41 -5.96
N LEU A 323 -10.57 8.73 -7.13
CA LEU A 323 -9.78 9.30 -8.25
C LEU A 323 -9.03 10.56 -7.82
N GLY A 324 -7.73 10.62 -8.12
CA GLY A 324 -6.85 11.74 -7.77
C GLY A 324 -6.63 11.92 -6.27
N GLN A 325 -6.97 10.94 -5.43
CA GLN A 325 -6.68 10.93 -4.00
C GLN A 325 -5.59 9.88 -3.68
N PRO A 326 -4.96 9.94 -2.49
CA PRO A 326 -4.06 8.90 -2.04
C PRO A 326 -4.74 7.54 -1.96
N GLY A 327 -3.92 6.49 -2.04
CA GLY A 327 -4.35 5.12 -1.87
C GLY A 327 -4.99 4.85 -0.50
N ASP A 328 -5.87 3.86 -0.47
CA ASP A 328 -6.65 3.52 0.73
C ASP A 328 -5.82 2.69 1.72
N LEU A 329 -5.47 3.28 2.87
CA LEU A 329 -4.72 2.61 3.93
C LEU A 329 -5.47 1.41 4.54
N THR A 330 -6.80 1.41 4.51
CA THR A 330 -7.61 0.27 4.96
C THR A 330 -7.39 -0.92 4.04
N LYS A 331 -7.33 -0.69 2.73
CA LYS A 331 -6.98 -1.73 1.76
C LYS A 331 -5.55 -2.23 1.99
N MET A 332 -4.60 -1.32 2.20
CA MET A 332 -3.20 -1.68 2.48
C MET A 332 -3.08 -2.57 3.72
N THR A 333 -3.75 -2.19 4.81
CA THR A 333 -3.73 -2.94 6.08
C THR A 333 -4.36 -4.31 5.95
N ASN A 334 -5.37 -4.46 5.09
CA ASN A 334 -6.07 -5.71 4.85
C ASN A 334 -5.49 -6.52 3.68
N GLU A 335 -4.33 -6.12 3.14
CA GLU A 335 -3.72 -6.78 1.98
C GLU A 335 -4.68 -6.88 0.77
N ALA A 336 -5.54 -5.87 0.59
CA ALA A 336 -6.58 -5.83 -0.42
C ALA A 336 -6.16 -4.96 -1.62
N TRP A 337 -5.06 -5.33 -2.29
CA TRP A 337 -4.57 -4.61 -3.48
C TRP A 337 -5.51 -4.73 -4.68
N ASP A 338 -5.64 -3.64 -5.42
CA ASP A 338 -6.40 -3.57 -6.67
C ASP A 338 -5.55 -4.03 -7.86
N ALA A 339 -4.23 -3.82 -7.78
CA ALA A 339 -3.28 -4.30 -8.77
C ALA A 339 -1.93 -4.68 -8.16
N VAL A 340 -1.19 -5.54 -8.85
CA VAL A 340 0.24 -5.75 -8.68
C VAL A 340 0.87 -5.42 -10.01
N VAL A 341 1.92 -4.60 -10.03
CA VAL A 341 2.46 -4.05 -11.27
C VAL A 341 3.98 -4.14 -11.29
N PHE A 342 4.55 -4.17 -12.48
CA PHE A 342 5.97 -3.86 -12.66
C PHE A 342 6.11 -2.39 -12.98
N ASN A 343 7.04 -1.70 -12.31
CA ASN A 343 7.47 -0.34 -12.61
C ASN A 343 6.36 0.73 -12.53
N GLY A 344 5.35 0.48 -11.68
CA GLY A 344 4.37 1.48 -11.22
C GLY A 344 3.13 1.69 -12.07
N TYR A 345 2.95 0.95 -13.17
CA TYR A 345 1.79 1.13 -14.06
C TYR A 345 1.21 -0.21 -14.50
N PHE A 346 -0.13 -0.32 -14.42
CA PHE A 346 -0.87 -1.53 -14.76
C PHE A 346 -0.61 -1.97 -16.21
N ASN A 347 -0.07 -3.18 -16.40
CA ASN A 347 0.15 -3.78 -17.72
C ASN A 347 0.99 -2.95 -18.69
N GLN A 348 1.85 -2.03 -18.23
CA GLN A 348 2.57 -1.13 -19.14
C GLN A 348 3.39 -1.86 -20.21
N TYR A 349 4.00 -3.00 -19.86
CA TYR A 349 4.82 -3.78 -20.79
C TYR A 349 4.00 -4.73 -21.67
N LEU A 350 2.70 -4.85 -21.43
CA LEU A 350 1.76 -5.46 -22.36
C LEU A 350 1.29 -4.41 -23.38
N HIS A 351 0.97 -3.19 -22.92
CA HIS A 351 0.58 -2.08 -23.80
C HIS A 351 1.70 -1.64 -24.73
N SER A 352 2.95 -1.68 -24.25
CA SER A 352 4.14 -1.38 -25.03
C SER A 352 5.21 -2.44 -24.74
N PRO A 353 5.30 -3.51 -25.56
CA PRO A 353 6.26 -4.61 -25.40
C PRO A 353 7.73 -4.21 -25.51
N ILE A 354 8.59 -4.82 -24.70
CA ILE A 354 10.03 -4.54 -24.65
C ILE A 354 10.72 -5.27 -25.81
N ARG A 355 11.30 -4.53 -26.76
CA ARG A 355 12.00 -5.12 -27.92
C ARG A 355 13.40 -5.59 -27.54
N ILE A 356 13.70 -6.84 -27.88
CA ILE A 356 15.01 -7.47 -27.71
C ILE A 356 15.37 -8.33 -28.92
N GLU A 357 16.64 -8.64 -29.11
CA GLU A 357 17.11 -9.57 -30.15
C GLU A 357 17.29 -11.00 -29.63
N PRO A 358 16.95 -12.03 -30.41
CA PRO A 358 17.19 -13.42 -30.05
C PRO A 358 18.70 -13.72 -30.01
N ASN A 359 19.08 -14.79 -29.30
CA ASN A 359 20.46 -15.27 -29.14
C ASN A 359 21.43 -14.26 -28.52
N LYS A 360 20.91 -13.23 -27.86
CA LYS A 360 21.67 -12.30 -27.02
C LYS A 360 21.44 -12.60 -25.55
N ARG A 361 22.42 -12.25 -24.74
CA ARG A 361 22.36 -12.42 -23.29
C ARG A 361 21.81 -11.16 -22.65
N TYR A 362 20.79 -11.31 -21.82
CA TYR A 362 20.16 -10.22 -21.08
C TYR A 362 20.27 -10.45 -19.58
N ARG A 363 20.20 -9.37 -18.81
CA ARG A 363 20.05 -9.42 -17.35
C ARG A 363 18.80 -8.66 -16.96
N ALA A 364 17.96 -9.24 -16.10
CA ALA A 364 16.86 -8.55 -15.46
C ALA A 364 17.13 -8.43 -13.96
N TRP A 365 17.37 -7.22 -13.49
CA TRP A 365 17.35 -6.88 -12.07
C TRP A 365 15.89 -6.79 -11.63
N VAL A 366 15.57 -7.46 -10.53
CA VAL A 366 14.21 -7.52 -9.99
C VAL A 366 14.24 -7.15 -8.53
N LEU A 367 13.43 -6.16 -8.16
CA LEU A 367 13.15 -5.79 -6.78
C LEU A 367 11.68 -6.04 -6.52
N ASP A 368 11.38 -6.76 -5.44
CA ASP A 368 10.03 -6.80 -4.90
C ASP A 368 9.91 -5.72 -3.83
N ALA A 369 9.36 -4.56 -4.19
CA ALA A 369 9.21 -3.46 -3.27
C ALA A 369 8.02 -3.65 -2.32
N GLY A 370 7.04 -4.47 -2.70
CA GLY A 370 5.82 -4.69 -1.92
C GLY A 370 4.89 -3.45 -1.88
N PRO A 371 4.34 -3.09 -0.70
CA PRO A 371 4.82 -3.44 0.64
C PRO A 371 4.49 -4.86 1.17
N SER A 372 3.56 -5.60 0.57
CA SER A 372 3.01 -6.81 1.19
C SER A 372 3.06 -8.08 0.34
N GLU A 373 2.79 -8.00 -0.96
CA GLU A 373 2.71 -9.19 -1.81
C GLU A 373 4.09 -9.63 -2.30
N ASN A 374 4.36 -10.93 -2.26
CA ASN A 374 5.63 -11.48 -2.71
C ASN A 374 5.70 -11.70 -4.23
N SER A 375 6.90 -11.72 -4.79
CA SER A 375 7.15 -12.02 -6.20
C SER A 375 7.63 -13.46 -6.44
N SER A 376 7.22 -14.01 -7.58
CA SER A 376 7.85 -15.18 -8.19
C SER A 376 8.14 -14.85 -9.66
N PHE A 377 9.13 -14.00 -9.90
CA PHE A 377 9.40 -13.44 -11.22
C PHE A 377 9.79 -14.53 -12.21
N HIS A 378 9.10 -14.56 -13.35
CA HIS A 378 9.25 -15.58 -14.37
C HIS A 378 9.12 -14.96 -15.76
N VAL A 379 9.93 -15.47 -16.70
CA VAL A 379 9.80 -15.16 -18.13
C VAL A 379 9.43 -16.44 -18.86
N VAL A 380 8.20 -16.49 -19.37
CA VAL A 380 7.65 -17.66 -20.06
C VAL A 380 8.40 -17.90 -21.36
N GLY A 381 8.80 -19.15 -21.59
CA GLY A 381 9.49 -19.57 -22.82
C GLY A 381 11.01 -19.47 -22.79
N THR A 382 11.61 -19.09 -21.66
CA THR A 382 13.06 -19.14 -21.46
C THR A 382 13.43 -19.76 -20.10
N ILE A 383 14.72 -19.99 -19.87
CA ILE A 383 15.31 -20.53 -18.65
C ILE A 383 16.40 -19.56 -18.20
N PHE A 384 16.47 -19.31 -16.89
CA PHE A 384 17.55 -18.53 -16.31
C PHE A 384 18.77 -19.43 -16.12
N ASP A 385 19.88 -19.08 -16.75
CA ASP A 385 21.15 -19.80 -16.60
C ASP A 385 22.05 -19.16 -15.52
N THR A 386 21.62 -18.03 -14.97
CA THR A 386 22.26 -17.31 -13.86
C THR A 386 21.18 -16.76 -12.96
N MET A 387 21.39 -16.90 -11.66
CA MET A 387 20.53 -16.34 -10.63
C MET A 387 21.37 -15.81 -9.49
N TYR A 388 21.17 -14.54 -9.17
CA TYR A 388 21.75 -13.84 -8.05
C TYR A 388 20.63 -13.29 -7.18
N LYS A 389 20.63 -13.57 -5.88
CA LYS A 389 19.60 -13.14 -4.93
C LYS A 389 20.27 -12.74 -3.63
N GLU A 390 19.87 -11.59 -3.07
CA GLU A 390 20.28 -11.16 -1.72
C GLU A 390 21.79 -11.25 -1.45
N GLY A 391 22.63 -10.86 -2.42
CA GLY A 391 24.10 -10.85 -2.24
C GLY A 391 24.84 -12.08 -2.76
N ALA A 392 24.13 -13.14 -3.18
CA ALA A 392 24.76 -14.42 -3.53
C ALA A 392 24.25 -15.00 -4.85
N TYR A 393 25.14 -15.68 -5.57
CA TYR A 393 24.75 -16.48 -6.73
C TYR A 393 24.23 -17.84 -6.26
N SER A 394 23.00 -18.18 -6.64
CA SER A 394 22.47 -19.54 -6.52
C SER A 394 22.70 -20.36 -7.79
N LEU A 395 22.95 -19.70 -8.91
CA LEU A 395 23.27 -20.33 -10.19
C LEU A 395 24.20 -19.43 -11.03
N ARG A 396 25.21 -20.03 -11.65
CA ARG A 396 26.11 -19.43 -12.63
C ARG A 396 26.21 -20.29 -13.90
N PRO A 397 26.65 -19.72 -15.05
CA PRO A 397 26.80 -20.48 -16.29
C PRO A 397 27.80 -21.64 -16.20
N SER A 398 28.76 -21.57 -15.27
CA SER A 398 29.75 -22.62 -15.00
C SER A 398 29.17 -23.86 -14.30
N ASP A 399 27.97 -23.76 -13.74
CA ASP A 399 27.43 -24.76 -12.82
C ASP A 399 26.73 -25.87 -13.63
N ALA A 400 27.47 -26.92 -14.01
CA ALA A 400 26.98 -28.22 -14.49
C ALA A 400 25.78 -28.24 -15.48
N LYS A 401 25.55 -27.16 -16.24
CA LYS A 401 24.33 -26.92 -17.06
C LYS A 401 23.02 -26.86 -16.25
N GLY A 402 23.06 -26.30 -15.03
CA GLY A 402 21.87 -26.00 -14.24
C GLY A 402 21.02 -24.90 -14.87
N GLY A 403 19.75 -24.84 -14.48
CA GLY A 403 18.80 -23.83 -14.93
C GLY A 403 17.79 -23.53 -13.83
N ALA A 404 17.37 -22.27 -13.73
CA ALA A 404 16.33 -21.81 -12.82
C ALA A 404 15.12 -21.28 -13.60
N GLN A 405 13.93 -21.49 -13.05
CA GLN A 405 12.67 -21.14 -13.71
C GLN A 405 12.06 -19.83 -13.21
N ALA A 406 12.25 -19.50 -11.93
CA ALA A 406 11.62 -18.34 -11.29
C ALA A 406 12.53 -17.78 -10.21
N LEU A 407 12.58 -16.45 -10.08
CA LEU A 407 13.23 -15.75 -8.98
C LEU A 407 12.17 -15.43 -7.91
N ASP A 408 12.20 -16.16 -6.80
CA ASP A 408 11.32 -15.92 -5.66
C ASP A 408 11.86 -14.76 -4.82
N LEU A 409 11.02 -13.77 -4.51
CA LEU A 409 11.38 -12.61 -3.69
C LEU A 409 10.25 -12.34 -2.70
N GLN A 410 10.59 -12.08 -1.45
CA GLN A 410 9.68 -11.47 -0.47
C GLN A 410 9.74 -9.94 -0.60
N PRO A 411 8.78 -9.19 -0.02
CA PRO A 411 8.90 -7.74 0.07
C PRO A 411 10.27 -7.29 0.61
N ALA A 412 10.81 -6.25 0.00
CA ALA A 412 12.16 -5.71 0.17
C ALA A 412 13.33 -6.59 -0.32
N GLN A 413 13.08 -7.78 -0.88
CA GLN A 413 14.14 -8.61 -1.46
C GLN A 413 14.36 -8.30 -2.95
N GLY A 414 15.59 -8.52 -3.40
CA GLY A 414 15.90 -8.40 -4.80
C GLY A 414 17.05 -9.28 -5.29
N GLY A 415 17.18 -9.32 -6.60
CA GLY A 415 18.19 -10.10 -7.28
C GLY A 415 18.31 -9.74 -8.76
N PHE A 416 19.04 -10.57 -9.50
CA PHE A 416 18.96 -10.58 -10.95
C PHE A 416 18.96 -12.00 -11.51
N VAL A 417 18.38 -12.12 -12.69
CA VAL A 417 18.47 -13.32 -13.52
C VAL A 417 19.09 -12.98 -14.86
N GLU A 418 19.80 -13.93 -15.47
CA GLU A 418 20.29 -13.81 -16.84
C GLU A 418 19.75 -14.92 -17.71
N PHE A 419 19.46 -14.57 -18.96
CA PHE A 419 18.81 -15.45 -19.92
C PHE A 419 19.10 -15.02 -21.36
N SER A 420 18.79 -15.93 -22.28
CA SER A 420 18.71 -15.68 -23.72
C SER A 420 17.39 -16.22 -24.27
N MET A 421 17.03 -15.83 -25.48
CA MET A 421 15.87 -16.37 -26.20
C MET A 421 16.33 -16.95 -27.51
N ASP A 422 16.07 -18.24 -27.73
CA ASP A 422 16.63 -18.96 -28.88
C ASP A 422 15.88 -18.66 -30.19
N ALA A 423 14.65 -18.16 -30.09
CA ALA A 423 13.75 -17.94 -31.22
C ALA A 423 13.13 -16.55 -31.21
N VAL A 424 12.67 -16.14 -32.39
CA VAL A 424 11.79 -14.98 -32.56
C VAL A 424 10.42 -15.30 -31.95
N GLY A 425 9.86 -14.37 -31.19
CA GLY A 425 8.56 -14.57 -30.54
C GLY A 425 8.22 -13.55 -29.46
N LEU A 426 7.07 -13.78 -28.82
CA LEU A 426 6.62 -13.04 -27.64
C LEU A 426 6.84 -13.88 -26.39
N TYR A 427 7.47 -13.29 -25.39
CA TYR A 427 7.86 -13.95 -24.14
C TYR A 427 7.25 -13.20 -22.96
N PRO A 428 6.15 -13.72 -22.38
CA PRO A 428 5.49 -13.10 -21.23
C PRO A 428 6.40 -12.97 -20.00
N ILE A 429 6.35 -11.80 -19.38
CA ILE A 429 6.97 -11.49 -18.09
C ILE A 429 5.86 -11.47 -17.06
N VAL A 430 5.99 -12.28 -16.02
CA VAL A 430 4.98 -12.41 -14.97
C VAL A 430 5.59 -12.51 -13.59
N THR A 431 4.80 -12.20 -12.57
CA THR A 431 4.95 -12.88 -11.28
C THR A 431 4.10 -14.15 -11.31
N HIS A 432 4.70 -15.30 -10.98
CA HIS A 432 4.04 -16.60 -11.00
C HIS A 432 3.06 -16.80 -9.82
N LYS A 433 2.83 -15.73 -9.03
CA LYS A 433 1.63 -15.54 -8.22
C LYS A 433 0.44 -15.27 -9.13
N PHE A 434 -0.03 -16.32 -9.80
CA PHE A 434 -0.79 -16.18 -11.05
C PHE A 434 -2.11 -15.40 -10.95
N ALA A 435 -2.70 -15.30 -9.75
CA ALA A 435 -3.84 -14.41 -9.49
C ALA A 435 -3.52 -12.92 -9.81
N ASN A 436 -2.25 -12.53 -9.76
CA ASN A 436 -1.77 -11.18 -10.00
C ASN A 436 -1.49 -10.89 -11.49
N VAL A 437 -1.37 -11.91 -12.35
CA VAL A 437 -1.16 -11.72 -13.80
C VAL A 437 -2.34 -10.96 -14.42
N GLY A 438 -3.56 -11.34 -14.04
CA GLY A 438 -4.78 -10.61 -14.44
C GLY A 438 -4.97 -9.27 -13.73
N LYS A 439 -4.12 -8.95 -12.75
CA LYS A 439 -4.17 -7.72 -11.93
C LYS A 439 -2.98 -6.78 -12.19
N GLY A 440 -2.31 -6.87 -13.34
CA GLY A 440 -1.35 -5.84 -13.77
C GLY A 440 0.11 -6.30 -13.88
N ALA A 441 0.44 -7.47 -13.34
CA ALA A 441 1.82 -7.98 -13.28
C ALA A 441 2.14 -8.81 -14.53
N LEU A 442 1.88 -8.21 -15.70
CA LEU A 442 2.06 -8.81 -17.01
C LEU A 442 2.82 -7.86 -17.94
N GLY A 443 3.85 -8.38 -18.57
CA GLY A 443 4.61 -7.71 -19.61
C GLY A 443 4.97 -8.64 -20.75
N LEU A 444 5.53 -8.09 -21.83
CA LEU A 444 6.03 -8.86 -22.96
C LEU A 444 7.45 -8.41 -23.30
N PHE A 445 8.35 -9.38 -23.44
CA PHE A 445 9.48 -9.22 -24.33
C PHE A 445 9.07 -9.62 -25.75
N GLN A 446 9.42 -8.81 -26.73
CA GLN A 446 9.32 -9.12 -28.15
C GLN A 446 10.72 -9.40 -28.68
N ALA A 447 11.04 -10.69 -28.89
CA ALA A 447 12.30 -11.12 -29.46
C ALA A 447 12.19 -11.19 -30.98
N GLY A 448 13.00 -10.39 -31.69
CA GLY A 448 12.94 -10.29 -33.14
C GLY A 448 11.64 -9.69 -33.68
N ASP A 449 11.49 -9.73 -35.00
CA ASP A 449 10.30 -9.23 -35.69
C ASP A 449 9.22 -10.31 -35.70
N VAL A 450 8.15 -10.10 -34.92
CA VAL A 450 7.06 -11.07 -34.78
C VAL A 450 5.95 -10.76 -35.80
N PRO A 451 5.66 -11.66 -36.75
CA PRO A 451 4.61 -11.45 -37.75
C PRO A 451 3.25 -11.13 -37.13
N GLY A 452 2.56 -10.09 -37.63
CA GLY A 452 1.24 -9.68 -37.13
C GLY A 452 1.24 -8.77 -35.89
N THR A 453 2.41 -8.45 -35.32
CA THR A 453 2.55 -7.45 -34.24
C THR A 453 2.92 -6.05 -34.75
N SER A 454 3.07 -5.89 -36.06
CA SER A 454 3.33 -4.62 -36.75
C SER A 454 2.09 -3.72 -36.70
N GLY A 455 1.86 -3.08 -35.54
CA GLY A 455 0.71 -2.22 -35.29
C GLY A 455 0.76 -1.42 -33.98
N ALA A 456 1.61 -1.80 -33.02
CA ALA A 456 1.94 -0.94 -31.88
C ALA A 456 3.19 -0.13 -32.24
N ALA A 457 3.01 1.16 -32.47
CA ALA A 457 3.91 2.05 -33.19
C ALA A 457 5.34 2.22 -32.60
N HIS A 458 6.23 2.63 -33.51
CA HIS A 458 7.58 3.18 -33.31
C HIS A 458 7.69 4.26 -32.23
#